data_AF-A0A0G4FAG8-F1
#
_entry.id   AF-A0A0G4FAG8-F1
#
_cell.length_a   1.000
_cell.length_b   1.000
_cell.length_c   1.000
_cell.angle_alpha   90.00
_cell.angle_beta   90.00
_cell.angle_gamma   90.00
#
_symmetry.space_group_name_H-M   'P 1'
#
loop_
_entity.id
_entity.type
_entity.pdbx_description
1 polymer ?
#
loop_
_entity_poly.entity_id
_entity_poly.type
_entity_poly.pdbx_seq_one_letter_code
_entity_poly.pdbx_strand_id
1 'polypeptide(L)'
;MEAAYGAPREPRKKLPLAQGRWEREWRRAQRLHPSGQYASRYAFPKKSTGRRLVWLTQSLIAGIRSGDNPSEALLLMLDLTLRRDPHIKKAKKVRETIKSRLDLWEQGEKRRETLLQKATKISRRAYSSSRRGESESQLKREELEKAAGLPKMKKF
;
A
#
# COMPACT_ATOMS: atom_id res chain seq x y z
N MET A 1 36.99 15.03 -15.62
CA MET A 1 35.83 14.11 -15.54
C MET A 1 35.25 14.26 -14.14
N GLU A 2 34.65 15.42 -13.85
CA GLU A 2 33.20 15.71 -13.93
C GLU A 2 32.31 14.83 -13.03
N ALA A 3 31.72 15.52 -12.06
CA ALA A 3 30.87 15.00 -11.01
C ALA A 3 29.49 14.60 -11.55
N ALA A 4 29.19 13.31 -11.56
CA ALA A 4 27.81 12.85 -11.62
C ALA A 4 27.27 12.82 -10.18
N TYR A 5 26.25 13.63 -9.89
CA TYR A 5 25.51 13.77 -8.61
C TYR A 5 26.05 14.77 -7.55
N GLY A 6 26.87 15.74 -7.96
CA GLY A 6 27.18 16.91 -7.14
C GLY A 6 26.15 18.03 -7.30
N ALA A 7 24.92 17.88 -6.79
CA ALA A 7 24.10 19.06 -6.55
C ALA A 7 24.77 19.86 -5.42
N PRO A 8 24.99 21.19 -5.56
CA PRO A 8 25.43 22.00 -4.44
C PRO A 8 24.44 21.76 -3.30
N ARG A 9 24.95 21.42 -2.11
CA ARG A 9 24.16 21.56 -0.88
C ARG A 9 23.97 23.06 -0.68
N GLU A 10 23.04 23.66 -1.41
CA GLU A 10 22.42 24.90 -0.97
C GLU A 10 22.07 24.68 0.51
N PRO A 11 22.29 25.66 1.40
CA PRO A 11 21.70 25.60 2.72
C PRO A 11 20.21 25.45 2.45
N ARG A 12 19.68 24.23 2.59
CA ARG A 12 18.27 23.93 2.32
C ARG A 12 17.54 24.98 3.11
N LYS A 13 17.01 26.02 2.44
CA LYS A 13 16.04 26.91 3.03
C LYS A 13 15.08 25.93 3.67
N LYS A 14 14.98 25.94 5.00
CA LYS A 14 13.93 25.19 5.68
C LYS A 14 12.68 25.78 5.05
N LEU A 15 12.18 25.13 4.00
CA LEU A 15 10.81 25.29 3.60
C LEU A 15 10.11 25.08 4.92
N PRO A 16 9.45 26.11 5.48
CA PRO A 16 8.60 25.86 6.61
C PRO A 16 7.68 24.79 6.06
N LEU A 17 7.83 23.56 6.53
CA LEU A 17 6.74 22.59 6.48
C LEU A 17 5.68 23.35 7.22
N ALA A 18 4.88 24.13 6.49
CA ALA A 18 3.96 25.08 7.05
C ALA A 18 3.01 24.19 7.83
N GLN A 19 3.24 24.05 9.13
CA GLN A 19 2.63 23.01 9.95
C GLN A 19 1.11 23.12 9.86
N GLY A 20 0.59 24.32 9.57
CA GLY A 20 -0.82 24.56 9.26
C GLY A 20 -1.26 24.50 7.78
N ARG A 21 -0.38 24.46 6.76
CA ARG A 21 -0.81 24.32 5.34
C ARG A 21 -1.37 22.92 5.10
N TRP A 22 -0.58 21.90 5.44
CA TRP A 22 -1.00 20.51 5.27
C TRP A 22 -2.20 20.14 6.13
N GLU A 23 -2.27 20.67 7.36
CA GLU A 23 -3.45 20.47 8.21
C GLU A 23 -4.71 21.14 7.62
N ARG A 24 -4.59 22.35 7.06
CA ARG A 24 -5.70 23.02 6.37
C ARG A 24 -6.13 22.28 5.11
N GLU A 25 -5.19 21.80 4.31
CA GLU A 25 -5.48 20.99 3.11
C GLU A 25 -6.14 19.66 3.48
N TRP A 26 -5.66 19.00 4.54
CA TRP A 26 -6.26 17.78 5.08
C TRP A 26 -7.70 18.01 5.56
N ARG A 27 -7.94 19.06 6.35
CA ARG A 27 -9.30 19.45 6.78
C ARG A 27 -10.20 19.84 5.60
N ARG A 28 -9.64 20.44 4.54
CA ARG A 28 -10.39 20.70 3.29
C ARG A 28 -10.77 19.38 2.60
N ALA A 29 -9.84 18.45 2.44
CA ALA A 29 -10.11 17.13 1.86
C ALA A 29 -11.22 16.37 2.62
N GLN A 30 -11.24 16.44 3.95
CA GLN A 30 -12.31 15.87 4.78
C GLN A 30 -13.70 16.48 4.51
N ARG A 31 -13.77 17.76 4.12
CA ARG A 31 -15.02 18.51 3.89
C ARG A 31 -15.57 18.39 2.46
N LEU A 32 -14.76 17.98 1.49
CA LEU A 32 -15.16 17.92 0.08
C LEU A 32 -16.23 16.87 -0.24
N HIS A 33 -16.57 15.96 0.68
CA HIS A 33 -17.52 14.88 0.39
C HIS A 33 -18.59 14.73 1.48
N PRO A 34 -19.87 15.02 1.17
CA PRO A 34 -20.98 14.91 2.12
C PRO A 34 -21.38 13.47 2.45
N SER A 35 -20.92 12.48 1.69
CA SER A 35 -21.20 11.08 2.02
C SER A 35 -20.29 10.64 3.18
N GLY A 36 -20.89 10.32 4.32
CA GLY A 36 -20.17 9.90 5.54
C GLY A 36 -19.20 8.72 5.38
N GLN A 37 -19.23 8.02 4.23
CA GLN A 37 -18.24 7.01 3.86
C GLN A 37 -16.86 7.57 3.54
N TYR A 38 -16.76 8.77 2.95
CA TYR A 38 -15.47 9.36 2.54
C TYR A 38 -14.86 10.28 3.60
N ALA A 39 -15.67 10.99 4.38
CA ALA A 39 -15.20 11.67 5.59
C ALA A 39 -14.56 10.68 6.60
N SER A 40 -15.06 9.44 6.64
CA SER A 40 -14.44 8.31 7.38
C SER A 40 -13.10 7.84 6.78
N ARG A 41 -12.88 8.03 5.47
CA ARG A 41 -11.68 7.60 4.73
C ARG A 41 -10.46 8.47 5.01
N TYR A 42 -10.68 9.76 5.24
CA TYR A 42 -9.64 10.74 5.61
C TYR A 42 -9.71 11.15 7.10
N ALA A 43 -10.58 10.53 7.89
CA ALA A 43 -10.57 10.72 9.33
C ALA A 43 -9.30 10.12 9.92
N PHE A 44 -8.70 10.83 10.88
CA PHE A 44 -7.62 10.23 11.67
C PHE A 44 -8.11 8.93 12.29
N PRO A 45 -7.29 7.86 12.29
CA PRO A 45 -7.76 6.58 12.79
C PRO A 45 -8.13 6.69 14.27
N LYS A 46 -9.42 6.56 14.58
CA LYS A 46 -9.90 6.63 15.97
C LYS A 46 -9.56 5.37 16.78
N LYS A 47 -9.41 4.23 16.11
CA LYS A 47 -9.15 2.93 16.74
C LYS A 47 -7.66 2.72 17.00
N SER A 48 -7.34 1.99 18.06
CA SER A 48 -5.98 1.71 18.53
C SER A 48 -5.02 1.24 17.43
N THR A 49 -5.46 0.33 16.55
CA THR A 49 -4.63 -0.18 15.44
C THR A 49 -4.15 0.90 14.49
N GLY A 50 -5.03 1.84 14.12
CA GLY A 50 -4.64 2.89 13.18
C GLY A 50 -3.80 3.98 13.85
N ARG A 51 -4.06 4.29 15.14
CA ARG A 51 -3.14 5.16 15.91
C ARG A 51 -1.74 4.56 16.01
N ARG A 52 -1.66 3.24 16.26
CA ARG A 52 -0.40 2.51 16.31
C ARG A 52 0.35 2.55 14.98
N LEU A 53 -0.33 2.34 13.85
CA LEU A 53 0.27 2.49 12.53
C LEU A 53 0.87 3.89 12.32
N VAL A 54 0.12 4.95 12.67
CA VAL A 54 0.59 6.33 12.56
C VAL A 54 1.81 6.56 13.44
N TRP A 55 1.77 6.12 14.69
CA TRP A 55 2.88 6.27 15.63
C TRP A 55 4.14 5.56 15.12
N LEU A 56 4.02 4.31 14.67
CA LEU A 56 5.14 3.56 14.11
C LEU A 56 5.71 4.22 12.85
N THR A 57 4.85 4.78 12.01
CA THR A 57 5.26 5.57 10.83
C THR A 57 6.06 6.81 11.24
N GLN A 58 5.59 7.54 12.24
CA GLN A 58 6.30 8.71 12.79
C GLN A 58 7.66 8.32 13.37
N SER A 59 7.73 7.23 14.14
CA SER A 59 8.99 6.72 14.72
C SER A 59 10.00 6.35 13.64
N LEU A 60 9.56 5.70 12.55
CA LEU A 60 10.44 5.38 11.41
C LEU A 60 10.93 6.64 10.69
N ILE A 61 10.05 7.63 10.45
CA ILE A 61 10.44 8.91 9.85
C ILE A 61 11.44 9.66 10.73
N ALA A 62 11.24 9.66 12.05
CA ALA A 62 12.17 10.26 13.00
C ALA A 62 13.54 9.57 12.93
N GLY A 63 13.56 8.23 12.91
CA GLY A 63 14.79 7.45 12.76
C GLY A 63 15.49 7.63 11.41
N ILE A 64 14.74 7.81 10.33
CA ILE A 64 15.31 8.15 9.01
C ILE A 64 15.97 9.53 9.07
N ARG A 65 15.35 10.49 9.76
CA ARG A 65 15.90 11.83 9.93
C ARG A 65 17.16 11.85 10.80
N SER A 66 17.25 11.00 11.82
CA SER A 66 18.46 10.86 12.66
C SER A 66 19.56 9.99 12.04
N GLY A 67 19.24 9.21 11.01
CA GLY A 67 20.18 8.27 10.37
C GLY A 67 20.19 6.88 11.00
N ASP A 68 19.31 6.60 11.95
CA ASP A 68 19.19 5.31 12.65
C ASP A 68 18.45 4.26 11.80
N ASN A 69 17.62 4.70 10.86
CA ASN A 69 16.82 3.81 10.02
C ASN A 69 17.00 4.12 8.52
N PRO A 70 17.14 3.10 7.66
CA PRO A 70 17.06 3.28 6.22
C PRO A 70 15.64 3.64 5.78
N SER A 71 15.51 4.37 4.68
CA SER A 71 14.21 4.81 4.12
C SER A 71 13.31 3.62 3.71
N GLU A 72 13.95 2.53 3.32
CA GLU A 72 13.39 1.26 2.90
C GLU A 72 12.58 0.60 4.02
N ALA A 73 12.98 0.81 5.29
CA ALA A 73 12.25 0.30 6.44
C ALA A 73 10.82 0.85 6.50
N LEU A 74 10.62 2.13 6.15
CA LEU A 74 9.29 2.75 6.08
C LEU A 74 8.47 2.15 4.94
N LEU A 75 9.07 2.00 3.76
CA LEU A 75 8.39 1.44 2.59
C LEU A 75 7.96 0.00 2.82
N LEU A 76 8.85 -0.84 3.37
CA LEU A 76 8.56 -2.23 3.72
C LEU A 76 7.48 -2.33 4.79
N MET A 77 7.54 -1.49 5.82
CA MET A 77 6.53 -1.48 6.87
C MET A 77 5.13 -1.22 6.30
N LEU A 78 5.01 -0.18 5.46
CA LEU A 78 3.73 0.18 4.85
C LEU A 78 3.24 -0.90 3.90
N ASP A 79 4.11 -1.42 3.03
CA ASP A 79 3.75 -2.47 2.09
C ASP A 79 3.30 -3.74 2.84
N LEU A 80 4.13 -4.27 3.74
CA LEU A 80 3.84 -5.56 4.38
C LEU A 80 2.63 -5.51 5.32
N THR A 81 2.40 -4.39 6.01
CA THR A 81 1.27 -4.27 6.93
C THR A 81 -0.05 -4.02 6.20
N LEU A 82 -0.04 -3.16 5.16
CA LEU A 82 -1.24 -2.74 4.45
C LEU A 82 -1.55 -3.53 3.18
N ARG A 83 -0.68 -4.47 2.77
CA ARG A 83 -0.87 -5.31 1.57
C ARG A 83 -2.26 -5.93 1.51
N ARG A 84 -3.00 -5.64 0.44
CA ARG A 84 -4.34 -6.18 0.24
C ARG A 84 -4.26 -7.68 -0.02
N ASP A 85 -5.05 -8.46 0.72
CA ASP A 85 -5.29 -9.87 0.42
C ASP A 85 -6.63 -10.02 -0.29
N PRO A 86 -6.67 -10.49 -1.56
CA PRO A 86 -7.91 -10.62 -2.32
C PRO A 86 -8.90 -11.64 -1.72
N HIS A 87 -8.44 -12.54 -0.86
CA HIS A 87 -9.29 -13.55 -0.20
C HIS A 87 -10.00 -12.99 1.03
N ILE A 88 -9.56 -11.83 1.54
CA ILE A 88 -10.16 -11.18 2.71
C ILE A 88 -11.16 -10.13 2.26
N LYS A 89 -12.43 -10.51 2.21
CA LYS A 89 -13.53 -9.60 1.80
C LYS A 89 -14.15 -8.83 2.97
N LYS A 90 -14.10 -9.37 4.19
CA LYS A 90 -14.78 -8.79 5.36
C LYS A 90 -13.94 -7.71 6.03
N ALA A 91 -14.51 -6.52 6.24
CA ALA A 91 -13.83 -5.38 6.87
C ALA A 91 -13.27 -5.69 8.28
N LYS A 92 -13.97 -6.51 9.08
CA LYS A 92 -13.48 -6.97 10.39
C LYS A 92 -12.16 -7.73 10.24
N LYS A 93 -12.12 -8.71 9.33
CA LYS A 93 -10.92 -9.52 9.04
C LYS A 93 -9.76 -8.69 8.49
N VAL A 94 -10.04 -7.68 7.66
CA VAL A 94 -9.01 -6.73 7.20
C VAL A 94 -8.34 -6.04 8.39
N ARG A 95 -9.12 -5.54 9.35
CA ARG A 95 -8.58 -4.86 10.54
C ARG A 95 -7.78 -5.82 11.43
N GLU A 96 -8.28 -7.03 11.65
CA GLU A 96 -7.57 -8.08 12.40
C GLU A 96 -6.24 -8.45 11.73
N THR A 97 -6.23 -8.52 10.40
CA THR A 97 -5.04 -8.82 9.61
C THR A 97 -4.00 -7.71 9.73
N ILE A 98 -4.41 -6.44 9.59
CA ILE A 98 -3.51 -5.29 9.76
C ILE A 98 -2.94 -5.28 11.18
N LYS A 99 -3.78 -5.51 12.20
CA LYS A 99 -3.33 -5.60 13.60
C LYS A 99 -2.26 -6.69 13.78
N SER A 100 -2.55 -7.91 13.33
CA SER A 100 -1.61 -9.04 13.43
C SER A 100 -0.29 -8.77 12.69
N ARG A 101 -0.33 -8.08 11.56
CA ARG A 101 0.89 -7.74 10.82
C ARG A 101 1.73 -6.67 11.52
N LEU A 102 1.08 -5.68 12.15
CA LEU A 102 1.78 -4.73 13.01
C LEU A 102 2.43 -5.42 14.21
N ASP A 103 1.75 -6.39 14.83
CA ASP A 103 2.32 -7.20 15.92
C ASP A 103 3.60 -7.92 15.47
N LEU A 104 3.57 -8.55 14.29
CA LEU A 104 4.75 -9.22 13.73
C LEU A 104 5.88 -8.25 13.37
N TRP A 105 5.56 -7.05 12.91
CA TRP A 105 6.58 -6.04 12.59
C TRP A 105 7.36 -5.59 13.83
N GLU A 106 6.64 -5.35 14.92
CA GLU A 106 7.20 -4.86 16.19
C GLU A 106 7.98 -5.93 16.96
N GLN A 107 7.69 -7.22 16.75
CA GLN A 107 8.44 -8.33 17.35
C GLN A 107 9.85 -8.52 16.76
N GLY A 108 10.27 -7.68 15.82
CA GLY A 108 11.64 -7.66 15.30
C GLY A 108 11.87 -8.56 14.07
N GLU A 109 13.14 -8.68 13.68
CA GLU A 109 13.57 -9.18 12.38
C GLU A 109 13.03 -10.58 12.04
N LYS A 110 13.13 -11.54 12.96
CA LYS A 110 12.64 -12.92 12.75
C LYS A 110 11.15 -12.98 12.38
N ARG A 111 10.35 -12.03 12.86
CA ARG A 111 8.91 -11.95 12.59
C ARG A 111 8.60 -11.13 11.34
N ARG A 112 9.48 -10.22 10.93
CA ARG A 112 9.42 -9.54 9.63
C ARG A 112 9.65 -10.50 8.48
N GLU A 113 10.52 -11.49 8.63
CA GLU A 113 10.68 -12.58 7.65
C GLU A 113 9.36 -13.34 7.44
N THR A 114 8.63 -13.61 8.53
CA THR A 114 7.29 -14.23 8.43
C THR A 114 6.30 -13.34 7.65
N LEU A 115 6.40 -12.00 7.77
CA LEU A 115 5.58 -11.08 6.98
C LEU A 115 5.94 -11.13 5.50
N LEU A 116 7.23 -11.19 5.16
CA LEU A 116 7.70 -11.31 3.78
C LEU A 116 7.20 -12.59 3.13
N GLN A 117 7.30 -13.73 3.82
CA GLN A 117 6.76 -15.00 3.33
C GLN A 117 5.25 -14.95 3.10
N LYS A 118 4.50 -14.31 4.00
CA LYS A 118 3.05 -14.10 3.82
C LYS A 118 2.77 -13.20 2.61
N ALA A 119 3.51 -12.11 2.45
CA ALA A 119 3.36 -11.20 1.32
C ALA A 119 3.64 -11.91 -0.02
N THR A 120 4.69 -12.71 -0.11
CA THR A 120 5.03 -13.52 -1.28
C THR A 120 3.92 -14.52 -1.62
N LYS A 121 3.35 -15.20 -0.61
CA LYS A 121 2.21 -16.10 -0.82
C LYS A 121 0.99 -15.36 -1.36
N ILE A 122 0.70 -14.15 -0.85
CA ILE A 122 -0.41 -13.32 -1.35
C ILE A 122 -0.17 -12.93 -2.81
N SER A 123 1.04 -12.47 -3.15
CA SER A 123 1.39 -12.08 -4.53
C SER A 123 1.24 -13.24 -5.51
N ARG A 124 1.76 -14.43 -5.15
CA ARG A 124 1.62 -15.63 -6.00
C ARG A 124 0.15 -15.97 -6.24
N ARG A 125 -0.68 -15.95 -5.20
CA ARG A 125 -2.12 -16.23 -5.32
C ARG A 125 -2.82 -15.20 -6.20
N ALA A 126 -2.51 -13.91 -6.04
CA ALA A 126 -3.07 -12.86 -6.87
C ALA A 126 -2.73 -13.08 -8.36
N TYR A 127 -1.45 -13.38 -8.65
CA TYR A 127 -0.98 -13.68 -10.00
C TYR A 127 -1.61 -14.93 -10.61
N SER A 128 -1.75 -16.02 -9.84
CA SER A 128 -2.44 -17.22 -10.31
C SER A 128 -3.92 -16.97 -10.59
N SER A 129 -4.58 -16.16 -9.76
CA SER A 129 -6.00 -15.83 -9.95
C SER A 129 -6.25 -14.94 -11.17
N SER A 130 -5.36 -14.00 -11.47
CA SER A 130 -5.49 -13.15 -12.67
C SER A 130 -5.32 -13.96 -13.95
N ARG A 131 -4.29 -14.83 -13.99
CA ARG A 131 -4.03 -15.69 -15.15
C ARG A 131 -5.18 -16.66 -15.44
N ARG A 132 -5.80 -17.24 -14.40
CA ARG A 132 -6.99 -18.08 -14.57
C ARG A 132 -8.17 -17.29 -15.13
N GLY A 133 -8.42 -16.08 -14.61
CA GLY A 133 -9.49 -15.21 -15.11
C GLY A 133 -9.29 -14.79 -16.58
N GLU A 134 -8.05 -14.54 -17.01
CA GLU A 134 -7.71 -14.27 -18.41
C GLU A 134 -7.99 -15.47 -19.31
N SER A 135 -7.59 -16.68 -18.90
CA SER A 135 -7.87 -17.91 -19.66
C SER A 135 -9.36 -18.21 -19.77
N GLU A 136 -10.12 -18.06 -18.68
CA GLU A 136 -11.59 -18.25 -18.69
C GLU A 136 -12.29 -17.21 -19.57
N SER A 137 -11.80 -15.97 -19.58
CA SER A 137 -12.34 -14.91 -20.44
C SER A 137 -12.04 -15.15 -21.92
N GLN A 138 -10.83 -15.64 -22.23
CA GLN A 138 -10.46 -16.04 -23.58
C GLN A 138 -11.29 -17.23 -24.09
N LEU A 139 -11.50 -18.24 -23.24
CA LEU A 139 -12.35 -19.39 -23.58
C LEU A 139 -13.79 -18.98 -23.88
N LYS A 140 -14.41 -18.15 -23.02
CA LYS A 140 -15.77 -17.64 -23.27
C LYS A 140 -15.86 -16.82 -24.55
N ARG A 141 -14.82 -16.05 -24.86
CA ARG A 141 -14.77 -15.27 -26.10
C ARG A 141 -14.65 -16.18 -27.34
N GLU A 142 -13.82 -17.22 -27.28
CA GLU A 142 -13.72 -18.23 -28.34
C GLU A 142 -15.02 -19.01 -28.52
N GLU A 143 -15.73 -19.34 -27.44
CA GLU A 143 -17.05 -19.99 -27.50
C GLU A 143 -18.11 -19.10 -28.16
N LEU A 144 -18.15 -17.81 -27.79
CA LEU A 144 -19.05 -16.83 -28.41
C LEU A 144 -18.73 -16.60 -29.89
N GLU A 145 -17.45 -16.51 -30.26
CA GLU A 145 -17.02 -16.36 -31.65
C GLU A 145 -17.39 -17.59 -32.50
N LYS A 146 -17.25 -18.81 -31.94
CA LYS A 146 -17.72 -20.04 -32.59
C LYS A 146 -19.23 -20.07 -32.75
N ALA A 147 -19.99 -19.71 -31.71
CA ALA A 147 -21.45 -19.68 -31.76
C ALA A 147 -22.00 -18.66 -32.78
N ALA A 148 -21.25 -17.57 -33.01
CA ALA A 148 -21.59 -16.56 -34.00
C ALA A 148 -21.10 -16.88 -35.43
N GLY A 149 -20.42 -18.02 -35.65
CA GLY A 149 -19.90 -18.41 -36.96
C GLY A 149 -18.71 -17.57 -37.46
N LEU A 150 -18.02 -16.85 -36.57
CA LEU A 150 -16.89 -16.00 -36.94
C LEU A 150 -15.62 -16.85 -37.15
N PRO A 151 -14.85 -16.61 -38.23
CA PRO A 151 -13.59 -17.31 -38.46
C PRO A 151 -12.56 -16.96 -37.37
N LYS A 152 -11.84 -17.96 -36.85
CA LYS A 152 -10.76 -17.76 -35.86
C LYS A 152 -9.72 -16.79 -36.40
N MET A 153 -9.65 -15.58 -35.84
CA MET A 153 -8.58 -14.63 -36.17
C MET A 153 -7.25 -15.20 -35.67
N LYS A 154 -6.35 -15.57 -36.60
CA LYS A 154 -4.95 -15.87 -36.28
C LYS A 154 -4.32 -14.61 -35.69
N LYS A 155 -3.84 -14.70 -34.46
CA LYS A 155 -2.98 -13.66 -33.88
C LYS A 155 -1.62 -13.75 -34.57
N PHE A 156 -1.21 -12.66 -35.21
CA PHE A 156 0.15 -12.45 -35.72
C PHE A 156 1.11 -12.13 -34.57
#